data_AF-A0A6A6MLX5-F1
#
_entry.id   AF-A0A6A6MLX5-F1
#
_cell.length_a   1.000
_cell.length_b   1.000
_cell.length_c   1.000
_cell.angle_alpha   90.00
_cell.angle_beta   90.00
_cell.angle_gamma   90.00
#
_symmetry.space_group_name_H-M   'P 1'
#
loop_
_entity.id
_entity.type
_entity.pdbx_description
1 polymer ?
#
loop_
_entity_poly.entity_id
_entity_poly.type
_entity_poly.pdbx_seq_one_letter_code
_entity_poly.pdbx_strand_id
1 'polypeptide(L)'
;MIVSHLVNLSLLLGAVLSYGIMWPLINKLKGDWFLANLEGEADMKGLYGYKIKEQQQPQYRGSGWPAESIDDLKQNELFLREKIPMWIGVTGYVFFSVISIIVVPIIFPQLKWYYVVAAYLLAPSLAFCNAYGAGLTDINMAYNYGKVALFVLAALSGKENGVVAALAGCGLIKSVVSVACILMQDFKTAHLTYTSPRAMFMSQVIGTAVGCVIAPLSFFLFYKAFDVGNPNEEFKAPYALIYRNMAIIGVQGFSALPHHCLQLCYGSLVLQ
;
A
#
# COMPACT_ATOMS: atom_id res chain seq x y z
N MET A 1 -13.84 -16.21 -11.85
CA MET A 1 -13.55 -14.81 -12.22
C MET A 1 -14.03 -13.92 -11.08
N ILE A 2 -13.15 -13.10 -10.52
CA ILE A 2 -13.24 -12.51 -9.16
C ILE A 2 -13.77 -11.08 -9.18
N VAL A 3 -14.29 -10.64 -10.32
CA VAL A 3 -14.86 -9.32 -10.51
C VAL A 3 -16.10 -9.53 -11.35
N SER A 4 -17.25 -9.06 -10.87
CA SER A 4 -18.51 -9.10 -11.63
C SER A 4 -18.25 -8.55 -13.04
N HIS A 5 -18.84 -9.17 -14.07
CA HIS A 5 -18.67 -8.74 -15.46
C HIS A 5 -18.98 -7.24 -15.61
N LEU A 6 -19.88 -6.71 -14.79
CA LEU A 6 -20.23 -5.29 -14.73
C LEU A 6 -19.05 -4.39 -14.32
N VAL A 7 -18.23 -4.83 -13.37
CA VAL A 7 -17.07 -4.07 -12.89
C VAL A 7 -15.89 -4.18 -13.87
N ASN A 8 -15.73 -5.34 -14.53
CA ASN A 8 -14.75 -5.47 -15.62
C ASN A 8 -15.15 -4.60 -16.82
N LEU A 9 -16.44 -4.55 -17.15
CA LEU A 9 -16.98 -3.66 -18.17
C LEU A 9 -16.79 -2.20 -17.78
N SER A 10 -17.06 -1.81 -16.53
CA SER A 10 -16.85 -0.42 -16.09
C SER A 10 -15.37 -0.01 -16.09
N LEU A 11 -14.46 -0.93 -15.73
CA LEU A 11 -13.01 -0.68 -15.79
C LEU A 11 -12.53 -0.55 -17.23
N LEU A 12 -13.02 -1.42 -18.13
CA LEU A 12 -12.66 -1.37 -19.55
C LEU A 12 -13.24 -0.13 -20.23
N LEU A 13 -14.48 0.24 -19.92
CA LEU A 13 -15.13 1.45 -20.40
C LEU A 13 -14.42 2.70 -19.83
N GLY A 14 -14.02 2.69 -18.56
CA GLY A 14 -13.18 3.73 -17.95
C GLY A 14 -11.81 3.85 -18.62
N ALA A 15 -11.16 2.74 -18.96
CA ALA A 15 -9.90 2.74 -19.69
C ALA A 15 -10.05 3.28 -21.12
N VAL A 16 -11.11 2.90 -21.83
CA VAL A 16 -11.42 3.40 -23.18
C VAL A 16 -11.76 4.89 -23.15
N LEU A 17 -12.55 5.36 -22.18
CA LEU A 17 -12.85 6.78 -22.02
C LEU A 17 -11.60 7.58 -21.66
N SER A 18 -10.81 7.10 -20.70
CA SER A 18 -9.62 7.81 -20.23
C SER A 18 -8.53 7.85 -21.31
N TYR A 19 -8.17 6.71 -21.89
CA TYR A 19 -7.06 6.64 -22.85
C TYR A 19 -7.51 6.93 -24.29
N GLY A 20 -8.69 6.45 -24.68
CA GLY A 20 -9.18 6.57 -26.06
C GLY A 20 -9.84 7.91 -26.38
N ILE A 21 -10.40 8.63 -25.39
CA ILE A 21 -11.11 9.90 -25.63
C ILE A 21 -10.44 11.04 -24.89
N MET A 22 -10.23 10.90 -23.58
CA MET A 22 -9.75 11.99 -22.74
C MET A 22 -8.31 12.34 -23.07
N TRP A 23 -7.43 11.35 -23.24
CA TRP A 23 -6.02 11.58 -23.60
C TRP A 23 -5.80 12.31 -24.94
N PRO A 24 -6.41 11.90 -26.07
CA PRO A 24 -6.27 12.65 -27.32
C PRO A 24 -6.91 14.04 -27.28
N LEU A 25 -7.97 14.24 -26.49
CA LEU A 25 -8.55 15.57 -26.28
C LEU A 25 -7.61 16.47 -25.48
N ILE A 26 -7.01 15.95 -24.41
CA ILE A 26 -6.00 16.65 -23.60
C ILE A 26 -4.77 16.99 -24.46
N ASN A 27 -4.31 16.08 -25.32
CA ASN A 27 -3.20 16.33 -26.24
C ASN A 27 -3.50 17.43 -27.27
N LYS A 28 -4.77 17.58 -27.69
CA LYS A 28 -5.19 18.71 -28.55
C LYS A 28 -5.22 20.05 -27.84
N LEU A 29 -5.33 20.04 -26.50
CA LEU A 29 -5.28 21.23 -25.64
C LEU A 29 -3.86 21.55 -25.13
N LYS A 30 -2.84 20.87 -25.66
CA LYS A 30 -1.42 21.12 -25.38
C LYS A 30 -1.05 22.54 -25.85
N GLY A 31 -0.50 23.36 -24.95
CA GLY A 31 -0.21 24.77 -25.18
C GLY A 31 -1.16 25.72 -24.42
N ASP A 32 -2.44 25.36 -24.30
CA ASP A 32 -3.45 26.14 -23.58
C ASP A 32 -3.63 25.67 -22.13
N TRP A 33 -3.73 24.34 -21.90
CA TRP A 33 -3.91 23.75 -20.57
C TRP A 33 -2.58 23.40 -19.87
N PHE A 34 -1.53 23.09 -20.63
CA PHE A 34 -0.20 22.76 -20.12
C PHE A 34 0.89 23.12 -21.13
N LEU A 35 2.08 23.47 -20.63
CA LEU A 35 3.20 24.00 -21.42
C LEU A 35 3.60 23.08 -22.58
N ALA A 36 3.67 23.65 -23.79
CA ALA A 36 4.03 22.91 -25.00
C ALA A 36 5.48 22.39 -25.01
N ASN A 37 6.35 22.98 -24.18
CA ASN A 37 7.80 22.77 -24.16
C ASN A 37 8.27 21.69 -23.17
N LEU A 38 7.41 20.74 -22.80
CA LEU A 38 7.78 19.57 -22.00
C LEU A 38 8.41 18.53 -22.93
N GLU A 39 9.73 18.57 -23.05
CA GLU A 39 10.51 17.62 -23.84
C GLU A 39 10.63 16.29 -23.11
N GLY A 40 9.87 15.28 -23.58
CA GLY A 40 10.13 13.87 -23.30
C GLY A 40 9.11 13.18 -22.39
N GLU A 41 8.55 12.06 -22.88
CA GLU A 41 7.73 11.12 -22.10
C GLU A 41 8.49 10.46 -20.93
N ALA A 42 9.80 10.69 -20.83
CA ALA A 42 10.68 10.19 -19.77
C ALA A 42 10.95 11.20 -18.64
N ASP A 43 10.47 12.44 -18.75
CA ASP A 43 10.65 13.44 -17.69
C ASP A 43 9.53 13.33 -16.63
N MET A 44 9.91 13.12 -15.36
CA MET A 44 8.98 13.05 -14.22
C MET A 44 8.24 14.37 -13.94
N LYS A 45 8.52 15.42 -14.73
CA LYS A 45 7.80 16.70 -14.74
C LYS A 45 6.72 16.79 -15.82
N GLY A 46 6.62 15.80 -16.72
CA GLY A 46 5.63 15.71 -17.79
C GLY A 46 4.26 15.21 -17.33
N LEU A 47 3.32 15.04 -18.28
CA LEU A 47 1.91 14.67 -18.01
C LEU A 47 1.72 13.34 -17.25
N TYR A 48 2.70 12.44 -17.33
CA TYR A 48 2.73 11.16 -16.62
C TYR A 48 3.38 11.25 -15.23
N GLY A 49 4.11 12.33 -14.96
CA GLY A 49 4.52 12.70 -13.62
C GLY A 49 3.31 13.32 -12.93
N TYR A 50 2.85 12.71 -11.83
CA TYR A 50 1.84 13.30 -10.97
C TYR A 50 2.27 14.72 -10.60
N LYS A 51 1.70 15.72 -11.27
CA LYS A 51 1.85 17.11 -10.88
C LYS A 51 0.97 17.31 -9.65
N ILE A 52 1.52 16.98 -8.48
CA ILE A 52 1.12 17.66 -7.25
C ILE A 52 1.28 19.15 -7.56
N LYS A 53 0.24 19.96 -7.28
CA LYS A 53 0.35 21.42 -7.34
C LYS A 53 1.36 21.86 -6.28
N GLU A 54 2.63 21.75 -6.61
CA GLU A 54 3.72 22.50 -6.03
C GLU A 54 4.72 22.73 -7.16
N GLN A 55 4.91 23.99 -7.50
CA GLN A 55 5.88 24.51 -8.47
C GLN A 55 5.60 24.30 -9.97
N GLN A 56 4.67 25.09 -10.49
CA GLN A 56 4.94 25.83 -11.74
C GLN A 56 4.10 27.11 -11.73
N GLN A 57 4.65 28.16 -11.12
CA GLN A 57 4.25 29.53 -11.43
C GLN A 57 4.60 29.82 -12.90
N PRO A 58 3.73 30.46 -13.68
CA PRO A 58 4.12 31.01 -14.97
C PRO A 58 5.20 32.07 -14.74
N GLN A 59 6.28 31.97 -15.52
CA GLN A 59 7.42 32.88 -15.50
C GLN A 59 7.00 34.28 -15.98
N TYR A 60 6.43 35.09 -15.08
CA TYR A 60 6.34 36.53 -15.25
C TYR A 60 7.58 37.19 -14.65
N ARG A 61 8.35 37.81 -15.53
CA ARG A 61 9.56 38.59 -15.26
C ARG A 61 9.24 39.73 -14.27
N GLY A 62 9.68 39.57 -13.02
CA GLY A 62 9.69 40.60 -11.99
C GLY A 62 10.43 40.08 -10.76
N SER A 63 11.49 40.77 -10.36
CA SER A 63 12.39 40.42 -9.26
C SER A 63 11.68 40.19 -7.92
N GLY A 64 11.74 38.97 -7.40
CA GLY A 64 11.33 38.61 -6.04
C GLY A 64 11.33 37.08 -5.90
N TRP A 65 11.90 36.58 -4.81
CA TRP A 65 11.82 35.16 -4.44
C TRP A 65 10.37 34.67 -4.55
N PRO A 66 10.08 33.44 -5.01
CA PRO A 66 8.72 32.93 -5.05
C PRO A 66 8.23 32.84 -3.61
N ALA A 67 7.43 33.81 -3.19
CA ALA A 67 6.81 33.79 -1.89
C ALA A 67 5.86 32.59 -1.85
N GLU A 68 6.17 31.64 -0.96
CA GLU A 68 5.23 30.61 -0.50
C GLU A 68 3.88 31.29 -0.24
N SER A 69 2.78 30.73 -0.75
CA SER A 69 1.50 31.42 -0.65
C SER A 69 1.12 31.59 0.82
N ILE A 70 0.46 32.70 1.18
CA ILE A 70 0.10 32.99 2.58
C ILE A 70 -0.73 31.84 3.18
N ASP A 71 -1.52 31.15 2.36
CA ASP A 71 -2.32 30.01 2.76
C ASP A 71 -1.44 28.77 3.04
N ASP A 72 -0.43 28.49 2.21
CA ASP A 72 0.55 27.40 2.45
C ASP A 72 1.33 27.63 3.75
N LEU A 73 1.76 28.88 4.01
CA LEU A 73 2.45 29.27 5.23
C LEU A 73 1.58 29.03 6.47
N LYS A 74 0.29 29.42 6.43
CA LYS A 74 -0.67 29.17 7.52
C LYS A 74 -0.92 27.68 7.71
N GLN A 75 -1.02 26.92 6.63
CA GLN A 75 -1.24 25.47 6.66
C GLN A 75 -0.04 24.75 7.31
N ASN A 76 1.18 25.17 6.96
CA ASN A 76 2.42 24.68 7.55
C ASN A 76 2.55 25.08 9.03
N GLU A 77 2.23 26.32 9.39
CA GLU A 77 2.28 26.81 10.76
C GLU A 77 1.33 26.03 11.69
N LEU A 78 0.08 25.81 11.27
CA LEU A 78 -0.91 25.02 12.01
C LEU A 78 -0.46 23.57 12.19
N PHE A 79 0.06 22.95 11.12
CA PHE A 79 0.53 21.57 11.15
C PHE A 79 1.74 21.39 12.09
N LEU A 80 2.71 22.31 12.03
CA LEU A 80 3.91 22.28 12.85
C LEU A 80 3.62 22.57 14.32
N ARG A 81 2.69 23.47 14.62
CA ARG A 81 2.30 23.82 15.99
C ARG A 81 1.67 22.64 16.74
N GLU A 82 1.00 21.75 16.02
CA GLU A 82 0.32 20.59 16.61
C GLU A 82 1.08 19.27 16.46
N LYS A 83 2.34 19.33 16.04
CA LYS A 83 3.18 18.14 15.83
C LYS A 83 3.13 17.17 17.00
N ILE A 84 2.93 15.89 16.69
CA ILE A 84 2.96 14.79 17.66
C ILE A 84 4.43 14.50 17.98
N PRO A 85 4.83 14.49 19.26
CA PRO A 85 6.22 14.24 19.64
C PRO A 85 6.63 12.81 19.27
N MET A 86 7.79 12.69 18.62
CA MET A 86 8.28 11.42 18.07
C MET A 86 8.47 10.33 19.15
N TRP A 87 8.76 10.71 20.39
CA TRP A 87 8.85 9.80 21.53
C TRP A 87 7.59 8.96 21.75
N ILE A 88 6.39 9.52 21.48
CA ILE A 88 5.13 8.77 21.59
C ILE A 88 5.10 7.63 20.56
N GLY A 89 5.53 7.92 19.32
CA GLY A 89 5.62 6.92 18.26
C GLY A 89 6.63 5.82 18.59
N VAL A 90 7.83 6.19 19.06
CA VAL A 90 8.89 5.22 19.40
C VAL A 90 8.47 4.33 20.57
N THR A 91 7.96 4.92 21.65
CA THR A 91 7.54 4.18 22.84
C THR A 91 6.36 3.25 22.53
N GLY A 92 5.35 3.75 21.80
CA GLY A 92 4.23 2.93 21.36
C GLY A 92 4.67 1.77 20.47
N TYR A 93 5.55 2.03 19.50
CA TYR A 93 6.06 0.99 18.61
C TYR A 93 6.82 -0.10 19.36
N VAL A 94 7.74 0.26 20.27
CA VAL A 94 8.48 -0.69 21.09
C VAL A 94 7.54 -1.51 21.97
N PHE A 95 6.59 -0.85 22.64
CA PHE A 95 5.62 -1.54 23.50
C PHE A 95 4.76 -2.55 22.72
N PHE A 96 4.14 -2.14 21.61
CA PHE A 96 3.28 -3.03 20.83
C PHE A 96 4.04 -4.11 20.06
N SER A 97 5.28 -3.83 19.63
CA SER A 97 6.12 -4.86 19.00
C SER A 97 6.50 -5.96 19.99
N VAL A 98 6.83 -5.62 21.25
CA VAL A 98 7.08 -6.63 22.31
C VAL A 98 5.84 -7.51 22.54
N ILE A 99 4.66 -6.92 22.65
CA ILE A 99 3.40 -7.68 22.80
C ILE A 99 3.21 -8.61 21.60
N SER A 100 3.41 -8.11 20.38
CA SER A 100 3.25 -8.91 19.17
C SER A 100 4.27 -10.05 19.06
N ILE A 101 5.53 -9.83 19.45
CA ILE A 101 6.56 -10.87 19.49
C ILE A 101 6.17 -12.04 20.39
N ILE A 102 5.40 -11.78 21.47
CA ILE A 102 4.91 -12.81 22.39
C ILE A 102 3.63 -13.45 21.87
N VAL A 103 2.65 -12.65 21.42
CA VAL A 103 1.31 -13.12 21.07
C VAL A 103 1.28 -13.84 19.72
N VAL A 104 2.01 -13.36 18.72
CA VAL A 104 1.97 -13.93 17.36
C VAL A 104 2.41 -15.41 17.33
N PRO A 105 3.52 -15.82 17.99
CA PRO A 105 3.89 -17.24 18.06
C PRO A 105 2.92 -18.13 18.84
N ILE A 106 2.10 -17.55 19.74
CA ILE A 106 1.05 -18.31 20.46
C ILE A 106 -0.12 -18.61 19.51
N ILE A 107 -0.49 -17.65 18.66
CA ILE A 107 -1.58 -17.82 17.67
C ILE A 107 -1.12 -18.67 16.48
N PHE A 108 0.11 -18.45 16.01
CA PHE A 108 0.71 -19.15 14.88
C PHE A 108 2.01 -19.82 15.32
N PRO A 109 1.96 -21.03 15.92
CA PRO A 109 3.14 -21.75 16.41
C PRO A 109 4.23 -21.98 15.34
N GLN A 110 3.83 -22.00 14.07
CA GLN A 110 4.73 -22.14 12.92
C GLN A 110 5.60 -20.90 12.71
N LEU A 111 5.14 -19.71 13.12
CA LEU A 111 5.89 -18.45 13.02
C LEU A 111 6.64 -18.19 14.32
N LYS A 112 7.87 -18.70 14.39
CA LYS A 112 8.73 -18.55 15.57
C LYS A 112 9.06 -17.08 15.86
N TRP A 113 9.26 -16.77 17.13
CA TRP A 113 9.48 -15.41 17.65
C TRP A 113 10.59 -14.63 16.91
N TYR A 114 11.67 -15.30 16.49
CA TYR A 114 12.79 -14.64 15.83
C TYR A 114 12.43 -14.11 14.43
N TYR A 115 11.48 -14.74 13.73
CA TYR A 115 10.95 -14.21 12.47
C TYR A 115 10.12 -12.94 12.69
N VAL A 116 9.37 -12.88 13.80
CA VAL A 116 8.57 -11.70 14.19
C VAL A 116 9.48 -10.53 14.56
N VAL A 117 10.57 -10.80 15.29
CA VAL A 117 11.60 -9.80 15.60
C VAL A 117 12.23 -9.25 14.32
N ALA A 118 12.69 -10.13 13.41
CA ALA A 118 13.27 -9.72 12.15
C ALA A 118 12.28 -8.89 11.30
N ALA A 119 11.00 -9.28 11.28
CA ALA A 119 9.95 -8.54 10.60
C ALA A 119 9.78 -7.12 11.18
N TYR A 120 9.74 -6.97 12.51
CA TYR A 120 9.66 -5.64 13.14
C TYR A 120 10.93 -4.81 12.97
N LEU A 121 12.11 -5.41 12.85
CA LEU A 121 13.32 -4.64 12.52
C LEU A 121 13.28 -4.07 11.11
N LEU A 122 12.73 -4.80 10.14
CA LEU A 122 12.63 -4.37 8.73
C LEU A 122 11.40 -3.49 8.45
N ALA A 123 10.33 -3.66 9.22
CA ALA A 123 9.05 -3.02 8.95
C ALA A 123 9.10 -1.47 8.90
N PRO A 124 9.84 -0.75 9.76
CA PRO A 124 9.93 0.71 9.69
C PRO A 124 10.51 1.22 8.37
N SER A 125 11.56 0.56 7.86
CA SER A 125 12.16 0.92 6.57
C SER A 125 11.17 0.70 5.42
N LEU A 126 10.48 -0.45 5.41
CA LEU A 126 9.46 -0.74 4.39
C LEU A 126 8.26 0.19 4.49
N ALA A 127 7.82 0.51 5.71
CA ALA A 127 6.74 1.43 5.99
C ALA A 127 7.08 2.85 5.51
N PHE A 128 8.31 3.31 5.76
CA PHE A 128 8.80 4.61 5.28
C PHE A 128 8.79 4.66 3.75
N CYS A 129 9.37 3.67 3.08
CA CYS A 129 9.40 3.62 1.61
C CYS A 129 7.98 3.62 1.01
N ASN A 130 7.08 2.83 1.56
CA ASN A 130 5.69 2.77 1.08
C ASN A 130 4.92 4.06 1.35
N ALA A 131 5.03 4.63 2.56
CA ALA A 131 4.35 5.87 2.91
C ALA A 131 4.86 7.06 2.07
N TYR A 132 6.16 7.12 1.80
CA TYR A 132 6.74 8.13 0.92
C TYR A 132 6.25 7.97 -0.53
N GLY A 133 6.32 6.75 -1.07
CA GLY A 133 5.84 6.45 -2.42
C GLY A 133 4.34 6.75 -2.59
N ALA A 134 3.53 6.35 -1.61
CA ALA A 134 2.11 6.65 -1.59
C ALA A 134 1.83 8.15 -1.43
N GLY A 135 2.65 8.88 -0.67
CA GLY A 135 2.54 10.34 -0.55
C GLY A 135 2.68 11.06 -1.89
N LEU A 136 3.53 10.54 -2.79
CA LEU A 136 3.78 11.08 -4.12
C LEU A 136 2.81 10.59 -5.19
N THR A 137 2.44 9.32 -5.16
CA THR A 137 1.69 8.64 -6.24
C THR A 137 0.24 8.33 -5.89
N ASP A 138 -0.14 8.51 -4.62
CA ASP A 138 -1.41 8.07 -4.03
C ASP A 138 -1.67 6.55 -4.15
N ILE A 139 -0.59 5.77 -4.34
CA ILE A 139 -0.66 4.33 -4.53
C ILE A 139 -0.04 3.61 -3.33
N ASN A 140 -0.85 2.79 -2.64
CA ASN A 140 -0.40 1.95 -1.52
C ASN A 140 0.04 0.56 -2.01
N MET A 141 1.32 0.24 -1.84
CA MET A 141 1.92 -1.03 -2.29
C MET A 141 2.12 -2.04 -1.15
N ALA A 142 1.47 -1.87 0.01
CA ALA A 142 1.64 -2.75 1.18
C ALA A 142 1.45 -4.25 0.87
N TYR A 143 0.55 -4.58 -0.05
CA TYR A 143 0.36 -5.96 -0.52
C TYR A 143 1.57 -6.53 -1.25
N ASN A 144 2.31 -5.71 -1.99
CA ASN A 144 3.53 -6.13 -2.69
C ASN A 144 4.67 -6.35 -1.70
N TYR A 145 4.86 -5.45 -0.73
CA TYR A 145 5.80 -5.66 0.37
C TYR A 145 5.47 -6.91 1.18
N GLY A 146 4.19 -7.17 1.44
CA GLY A 146 3.71 -8.39 2.08
C GLY A 146 4.09 -9.65 1.28
N LYS A 147 3.91 -9.65 -0.05
CA LYS A 147 4.33 -10.77 -0.91
C LYS A 147 5.85 -10.99 -0.91
N VAL A 148 6.65 -9.94 -0.86
CA VAL A 148 8.12 -10.09 -0.72
C VAL A 148 8.44 -10.76 0.62
N ALA A 149 7.85 -10.29 1.72
CA ALA A 149 8.00 -10.90 3.03
C ALA A 149 7.53 -12.37 3.06
N LEU A 150 6.45 -12.68 2.35
CA LEU A 150 5.94 -14.04 2.15
C LEU A 150 7.02 -14.94 1.56
N PHE A 151 7.62 -14.56 0.44
CA PHE A 151 8.66 -15.39 -0.21
C PHE A 151 9.91 -15.56 0.66
N VAL A 152 10.35 -14.48 1.32
CA VAL A 152 11.50 -14.53 2.23
C VAL A 152 11.22 -15.49 3.40
N LEU A 153 10.07 -15.36 4.06
CA LEU A 153 9.73 -16.23 5.20
C LEU A 153 9.43 -17.67 4.77
N ALA A 154 8.85 -17.87 3.60
CA ALA A 154 8.65 -19.20 3.01
C ALA A 154 9.99 -19.91 2.79
N ALA A 155 10.98 -19.21 2.23
CA ALA A 155 12.32 -19.74 2.03
C ALA A 155 13.04 -20.04 3.35
N LEU A 156 12.86 -19.19 4.37
CA LEU A 156 13.54 -19.34 5.66
C LEU A 156 12.89 -20.34 6.63
N SER A 157 11.60 -20.67 6.47
CA SER A 157 10.82 -21.46 7.45
C SER A 157 10.79 -22.97 7.17
N GLY A 158 11.36 -23.43 6.06
CA GLY A 158 11.47 -24.86 5.72
C GLY A 158 10.15 -25.51 5.23
N LYS A 159 10.23 -26.78 4.81
CA LYS A 159 9.16 -27.44 4.03
C LYS A 159 7.89 -27.79 4.78
N GLU A 160 7.97 -28.20 6.04
CA GLU A 160 6.81 -28.74 6.77
C GLU A 160 5.84 -27.67 7.28
N ASN A 161 6.35 -26.51 7.70
CA ASN A 161 5.55 -25.45 8.32
C ASN A 161 5.67 -24.09 7.62
N GLY A 162 6.42 -24.01 6.51
CA GLY A 162 6.75 -22.75 5.87
C GLY A 162 5.56 -22.01 5.27
N VAL A 163 4.50 -22.71 4.85
CA VAL A 163 3.32 -22.08 4.23
C VAL A 163 2.59 -21.20 5.25
N VAL A 164 2.30 -21.73 6.44
CA VAL A 164 1.58 -20.99 7.49
C VAL A 164 2.44 -19.84 8.02
N ALA A 165 3.73 -20.10 8.28
CA ALA A 165 4.67 -19.07 8.73
C ALA A 165 4.79 -17.91 7.72
N ALA A 166 4.89 -18.23 6.42
CA ALA A 166 4.96 -17.25 5.35
C ALA A 166 3.68 -16.41 5.24
N LEU A 167 2.50 -17.04 5.33
CA LEU A 167 1.22 -16.34 5.29
C LEU A 167 1.02 -15.43 6.50
N ALA A 168 1.34 -15.91 7.71
CA ALA A 168 1.23 -15.13 8.93
C ALA A 168 2.20 -13.93 8.92
N GLY A 169 3.47 -14.15 8.54
CA GLY A 169 4.45 -13.08 8.48
C GLY A 169 4.22 -12.09 7.32
N CYS A 170 3.67 -12.55 6.20
CA CYS A 170 3.13 -11.70 5.14
C CYS A 170 2.06 -10.75 5.70
N GLY A 171 1.10 -11.29 6.46
CA GLY A 171 0.05 -10.52 7.12
C GLY A 171 0.60 -9.49 8.09
N LEU A 172 1.64 -9.86 8.86
CA LEU A 172 2.33 -8.97 9.79
C LEU A 172 2.95 -7.76 9.07
N ILE A 173 3.81 -7.99 8.07
CA ILE A 173 4.49 -6.92 7.32
C ILE A 173 3.47 -6.06 6.57
N LYS A 174 2.52 -6.69 5.86
CA LYS A 174 1.46 -5.97 5.14
C LYS A 174 0.71 -5.03 6.08
N SER A 175 0.34 -5.48 7.28
CA SER A 175 -0.42 -4.66 8.24
C SER A 175 0.37 -3.43 8.68
N VAL A 176 1.64 -3.59 9.08
CA VAL A 176 2.48 -2.45 9.51
C VAL A 176 2.67 -1.44 8.38
N VAL A 177 3.01 -1.92 7.18
CA VAL A 177 3.27 -1.09 6.01
C VAL A 177 2.00 -0.38 5.53
N SER A 178 0.84 -1.03 5.63
CA SER A 178 -0.46 -0.46 5.26
C SER A 178 -0.90 0.63 6.25
N VAL A 179 -0.77 0.39 7.55
CA VAL A 179 -1.18 1.37 8.59
C VAL A 179 -0.33 2.64 8.50
N ALA A 180 0.98 2.50 8.29
CA ALA A 180 1.85 3.66 8.10
C ALA A 180 1.47 4.51 6.87
N CYS A 181 1.09 3.86 5.77
CA CYS A 181 0.61 4.54 4.56
C CYS A 181 -0.72 5.26 4.80
N ILE A 182 -1.68 4.60 5.44
CA ILE A 182 -2.99 5.19 5.77
C ILE A 182 -2.81 6.41 6.67
N LEU A 183 -1.98 6.29 7.72
CA LEU A 183 -1.70 7.41 8.62
C LEU A 183 -1.03 8.60 7.89
N MET A 184 -0.14 8.33 6.93
CA MET A 184 0.45 9.39 6.09
C MET A 184 -0.61 10.08 5.22
N GLN A 185 -1.49 9.31 4.58
CA GLN A 185 -2.60 9.85 3.77
C GLN A 185 -3.57 10.65 4.63
N ASP A 186 -3.90 10.18 5.84
CA ASP A 186 -4.73 10.89 6.81
C ASP A 186 -4.10 12.24 7.19
N PHE A 187 -2.79 12.29 7.44
CA PHE A 187 -2.10 13.55 7.73
C PHE A 187 -2.01 14.49 6.53
N LYS A 188 -1.83 13.96 5.31
CA LYS A 188 -1.89 14.76 4.09
C LYS A 188 -3.27 15.39 3.93
N THR A 189 -4.34 14.60 4.12
CA THR A 189 -5.71 15.12 4.09
C THR A 189 -5.96 16.12 5.22
N ALA A 190 -5.47 15.87 6.43
CA ALA A 190 -5.59 16.82 7.55
C ALA A 190 -4.93 18.16 7.22
N HIS A 191 -3.73 18.12 6.63
CA HIS A 191 -3.01 19.30 6.17
C HIS A 191 -3.82 20.08 5.12
N LEU A 192 -4.35 19.41 4.09
CA LEU A 192 -5.16 20.04 3.03
C LEU A 192 -6.52 20.58 3.50
N THR A 193 -7.06 20.06 4.60
CA THR A 193 -8.37 20.45 5.15
C THR A 193 -8.29 21.38 6.35
N TYR A 194 -7.08 21.84 6.72
CA TYR A 194 -6.84 22.60 7.95
C TYR A 194 -7.33 21.89 9.23
N THR A 195 -7.39 20.55 9.19
CA THR A 195 -7.77 19.73 10.34
C THR A 195 -6.57 19.50 11.25
N SER A 196 -6.81 19.53 12.56
CA SER A 196 -5.80 19.21 13.59
C SER A 196 -5.17 17.81 13.37
N PRO A 197 -3.84 17.69 13.23
CA PRO A 197 -3.15 16.39 13.17
C PRO A 197 -3.34 15.54 14.43
N ARG A 198 -3.51 16.17 15.60
CA ARG A 198 -3.75 15.46 16.86
C ARG A 198 -5.15 14.85 16.90
N ALA A 199 -6.16 15.61 16.46
CA ALA A 199 -7.53 15.10 16.35
C ALA A 199 -7.60 13.95 15.34
N MET A 200 -6.89 14.07 14.21
CA MET A 200 -6.79 13.01 13.22
C MET A 200 -6.17 11.73 13.81
N PHE A 201 -5.02 11.86 14.49
CA PHE A 201 -4.37 10.72 15.15
C PHE A 201 -5.26 10.06 16.22
N MET A 202 -5.92 10.87 17.05
CA MET A 202 -6.84 10.35 18.08
C MET A 202 -8.02 9.60 17.46
N SER A 203 -8.57 10.12 16.34
CA SER A 203 -9.63 9.44 15.59
C SER A 203 -9.15 8.09 15.05
N GLN A 204 -7.92 8.00 14.55
CA GLN A 204 -7.34 6.75 14.08
C GLN A 204 -7.13 5.74 15.22
N VAL A 205 -6.70 6.19 16.41
CA VAL A 205 -6.57 5.33 17.60
C VAL A 205 -7.94 4.76 18.01
N ILE A 206 -8.97 5.60 18.06
CA ILE A 206 -10.34 5.18 18.39
C ILE A 206 -10.87 4.20 17.33
N GLY A 207 -10.71 4.55 16.05
CA GLY A 207 -11.12 3.69 14.93
C GLY A 207 -10.43 2.33 14.95
N THR A 208 -9.13 2.30 15.29
CA THR A 208 -8.37 1.05 15.44
C THR A 208 -8.89 0.23 16.60
N ALA A 209 -9.13 0.84 17.77
CA ALA A 209 -9.65 0.14 18.95
C ALA A 209 -11.03 -0.47 18.69
N VAL A 210 -11.93 0.27 18.05
CA VAL A 210 -13.24 -0.22 17.61
C VAL A 210 -13.09 -1.32 16.57
N GLY A 211 -12.20 -1.14 15.60
CA GLY A 211 -11.90 -2.11 14.55
C GLY A 211 -11.39 -3.45 15.08
N CYS A 212 -10.57 -3.44 16.15
CA CYS A 212 -10.09 -4.66 16.79
C CYS A 212 -11.22 -5.55 17.36
N VAL A 213 -12.39 -4.97 17.65
CA VAL A 213 -13.57 -5.72 18.13
C VAL A 213 -14.54 -6.02 16.98
N ILE A 214 -14.90 -5.00 16.20
CA ILE A 214 -15.92 -5.14 15.14
C ILE A 214 -15.43 -6.03 14.01
N ALA A 215 -14.16 -5.92 13.59
CA ALA A 215 -13.67 -6.68 12.43
C ALA A 215 -13.64 -8.20 12.67
N PRO A 216 -13.11 -8.74 13.78
CA PRO A 216 -13.20 -10.17 14.06
C PRO A 216 -14.64 -10.66 14.23
N LEU A 217 -15.50 -9.90 14.92
CA LEU A 217 -16.91 -10.27 15.09
C LEU A 217 -17.63 -10.36 13.76
N SER A 218 -17.40 -9.38 12.87
CA SER A 218 -17.95 -9.38 11.51
C SER A 218 -17.42 -10.57 10.72
N PHE A 219 -16.13 -10.85 10.78
CA PHE A 219 -15.54 -12.03 10.15
C PHE A 219 -16.19 -13.33 10.64
N PHE A 220 -16.33 -13.53 11.96
CA PHE A 220 -16.94 -14.73 12.52
C PHE A 220 -18.43 -14.87 12.18
N LEU A 221 -19.17 -13.76 12.09
CA LEU A 221 -20.56 -13.78 11.63
C LEU A 221 -20.66 -14.37 10.23
N PHE A 222 -19.88 -13.85 9.27
CA PHE A 222 -19.87 -14.36 7.90
C PHE A 222 -19.33 -15.80 7.83
N TYR A 223 -18.26 -16.10 8.58
CA TYR A 223 -17.64 -17.42 8.60
C TYR A 223 -18.54 -18.51 9.19
N LYS A 224 -19.49 -18.16 10.08
CA LYS A 224 -20.48 -19.09 10.63
C LYS A 224 -21.76 -19.18 9.80
N ALA A 225 -22.16 -18.09 9.15
CA ALA A 225 -23.40 -18.01 8.38
C ALA A 225 -23.27 -18.61 6.97
N PHE A 226 -22.08 -18.57 6.36
CA PHE A 226 -21.83 -19.00 4.98
C PHE A 226 -20.61 -19.93 4.89
N ASP A 227 -20.55 -20.80 3.87
CA ASP A 227 -19.38 -21.65 3.61
C ASP A 227 -18.28 -20.85 2.89
N VAL A 228 -17.65 -19.94 3.64
CA VAL A 228 -16.62 -19.04 3.12
C VAL A 228 -15.42 -19.85 2.64
N GLY A 229 -15.15 -19.77 1.33
CA GLY A 229 -14.03 -20.47 0.68
C GLY A 229 -14.45 -21.61 -0.23
N ASN A 230 -15.72 -22.03 -0.22
CA ASN A 230 -16.23 -23.00 -1.16
C ASN A 230 -16.26 -22.44 -2.59
N PRO A 231 -15.60 -23.08 -3.59
CA PRO A 231 -15.57 -22.58 -4.96
C PRO A 231 -16.93 -22.53 -5.65
N ASN A 232 -17.92 -23.26 -5.13
CA ASN A 232 -19.23 -23.42 -5.72
C ASN A 232 -20.28 -22.47 -5.11
N GLU A 233 -19.98 -21.85 -3.97
CA GLU A 233 -20.88 -20.93 -3.29
C GLU A 233 -20.56 -19.45 -3.60
N GLU A 234 -21.37 -18.55 -3.04
CA GLU A 234 -21.29 -17.11 -3.29
C GLU A 234 -20.01 -16.48 -2.68
N PHE A 235 -19.64 -16.88 -1.47
CA PHE A 235 -18.49 -16.32 -0.73
C PHE A 235 -17.18 -17.08 -1.00
N LYS A 236 -16.74 -17.01 -2.25
CA LYS A 236 -15.44 -17.59 -2.67
C LYS A 236 -14.29 -16.83 -2.02
N ALA A 237 -13.22 -17.53 -1.63
CA ALA A 237 -12.00 -16.94 -1.06
C ALA A 237 -10.81 -16.98 -2.05
N PRO A 238 -10.91 -16.30 -3.21
CA PRO A 238 -9.93 -16.44 -4.28
C PRO A 238 -8.53 -15.96 -3.90
N TYR A 239 -8.45 -14.87 -3.12
CA TYR A 239 -7.17 -14.36 -2.64
C TYR A 239 -6.48 -15.34 -1.69
N ALA A 240 -7.24 -16.09 -0.88
CA ALA A 240 -6.65 -17.11 -0.01
C ALA A 240 -5.95 -18.20 -0.85
N LEU A 241 -6.56 -18.62 -1.96
CA LEU A 241 -5.95 -19.58 -2.90
C LEU A 241 -4.68 -19.01 -3.55
N ILE A 242 -4.70 -17.75 -3.99
CA ILE A 242 -3.54 -17.08 -4.60
C ILE A 242 -2.38 -17.01 -3.62
N TYR A 243 -2.61 -16.51 -2.40
CA TYR A 243 -1.55 -16.36 -1.39
C TYR A 243 -1.05 -17.72 -0.89
N ARG A 244 -1.94 -18.72 -0.76
CA ARG A 244 -1.54 -20.10 -0.42
C ARG A 244 -0.61 -20.68 -1.49
N ASN A 245 -0.95 -20.54 -2.76
CA ASN A 245 -0.13 -21.05 -3.86
C ASN A 245 1.21 -20.31 -3.94
N MET A 246 1.23 -18.98 -3.73
CA MET A 246 2.48 -18.22 -3.61
C MET A 246 3.36 -18.74 -2.48
N ALA A 247 2.78 -19.05 -1.32
CA ALA A 247 3.52 -19.58 -0.18
C ALA A 247 4.05 -20.99 -0.47
N ILE A 248 3.27 -21.86 -1.13
CA ILE A 248 3.73 -23.18 -1.57
C ILE A 248 4.91 -23.05 -2.54
N ILE A 249 4.83 -22.15 -3.53
CA ILE A 249 5.94 -21.88 -4.46
C ILE A 249 7.17 -21.38 -3.71
N GLY A 250 7.00 -20.48 -2.72
CA GLY A 250 8.10 -20.00 -1.90
C GLY A 250 8.79 -21.09 -1.08
N VAL A 251 8.03 -22.09 -0.60
CA VAL A 251 8.54 -23.19 0.21
C VAL A 251 9.17 -24.30 -0.64
N GLN A 252 8.54 -24.66 -1.75
CA GLN A 252 8.98 -25.75 -2.64
C GLN A 252 10.01 -25.30 -3.68
N GLY A 253 10.14 -23.99 -3.89
CA GLY A 253 11.04 -23.39 -4.87
C GLY A 253 10.57 -23.59 -6.31
N PHE A 254 11.50 -23.44 -7.25
CA PHE A 254 11.22 -23.51 -8.69
C PHE A 254 10.63 -24.86 -9.16
N SER A 255 10.80 -25.92 -8.37
CA SER A 255 10.24 -27.25 -8.65
C SER A 255 8.71 -27.30 -8.60
N ALA A 256 8.07 -26.32 -7.97
CA ALA A 256 6.60 -26.21 -7.91
C ALA A 256 5.99 -25.42 -9.07
N LEU A 257 6.81 -24.85 -9.96
CA LEU A 257 6.32 -24.08 -11.10
C LEU A 257 5.86 -25.02 -12.22
N PRO A 258 4.84 -24.63 -13.02
CA PRO A 258 4.45 -25.36 -14.21
C PRO A 258 5.63 -25.54 -15.18
N HIS A 259 5.62 -26.65 -15.92
CA HIS A 259 6.60 -26.89 -16.99
C HIS A 259 6.65 -25.71 -17.96
N HIS A 260 7.87 -25.33 -18.38
CA HIS A 260 8.16 -24.18 -19.25
C HIS A 260 7.89 -22.78 -18.68
N CYS A 261 7.46 -22.63 -17.42
CA CYS A 261 7.20 -21.31 -16.83
C CYS A 261 8.42 -20.37 -16.89
N LEU A 262 9.61 -20.87 -16.52
CA LEU A 262 10.84 -20.07 -16.59
C LEU A 262 11.23 -19.72 -18.03
N GLN A 263 11.06 -20.65 -18.97
CA GLN A 263 11.37 -20.40 -20.39
C GLN A 263 10.46 -19.30 -20.97
N LEU A 264 9.18 -19.30 -20.59
CA LEU A 264 8.24 -18.24 -20.98
C LEU A 264 8.62 -16.89 -20.34
N CYS A 265 8.98 -16.87 -19.06
CA CYS A 265 9.43 -15.64 -18.39
C CYS A 265 10.70 -15.05 -19.03
N TYR A 266 11.69 -15.89 -19.34
CA TYR A 266 12.90 -15.45 -20.05
C TYR A 266 12.57 -14.96 -21.46
N GLY A 267 11.67 -15.64 -22.18
CA GLY A 267 11.20 -15.20 -23.49
C GLY A 267 10.53 -13.82 -23.44
N SER A 268 9.66 -13.57 -22.45
CA SER A 268 9.02 -12.26 -22.27
C SER A 268 9.99 -11.16 -21.85
N LEU A 269 11.01 -11.47 -21.03
CA LEU A 269 12.00 -10.50 -20.58
C LEU A 269 12.92 -10.05 -21.72
N VAL A 270 13.19 -10.94 -22.69
CA VAL A 270 13.98 -10.61 -23.89
C VAL A 270 13.16 -9.83 -24.92
N LEU A 271 11.82 -9.95 -24.88
CA LEU A 271 10.90 -9.27 -25.78
C LEU A 271 10.49 -7.86 -25.30
N GLN A 272 10.82 -7.50 -24.07
CA GLN A 272 10.40 -6.26 -23.41
C GLN A 272 11.58 -5.32 -23.22
#